data_AF-A0A1F7IFH6-F1
#
_entry.id   AF-A0A1F7IFH6-F1
#
_cell.length_a   1.000
_cell.length_b   1.000
_cell.length_c   1.000
_cell.angle_alpha   90.00
_cell.angle_beta   90.00
_cell.angle_gamma   90.00
#
_symmetry.space_group_name_H-M   'P 1'
#
loop_
_entity.id
_entity.type
_entity.pdbx_description
1 polymer ?
#
loop_
_entity_poly.entity_id
_entity_poly.type
_entity_poly.pdbx_seq_one_letter_code
_entity_poly.pdbx_strand_id
1 'polypeptide(L)' 'MKSVVINKLSKYFRIYKKEAGICGSLKSLFHSEYSDSKAVDNISFEIDRGELIGLIGPRGAENTMKL' A
#
# COMPACT_ATOMS: atom_id res chain seq x y z
N MET A 1 -0.37 30.16 -0.69
CA MET A 1 -1.53 29.51 -0.02
C MET A 1 -1.38 28.02 -0.23
N LYS A 2 -1.37 27.25 0.88
CA LYS A 2 -1.30 25.79 0.84
C LYS A 2 -2.51 25.23 0.09
N SER A 3 -2.27 24.29 -0.81
CA SER A 3 -3.31 23.70 -1.67
C SER A 3 -3.71 22.30 -1.22
N VAL A 4 -2.73 21.53 -0.72
CA VAL A 4 -2.93 20.18 -0.18
C VAL A 4 -2.15 20.08 1.11
N VAL A 5 -2.76 19.50 2.15
CA VAL A 5 -2.14 19.26 3.46
C VAL A 5 -2.47 17.82 3.85
N ILE A 6 -1.45 16.99 4.03
CA ILE A 6 -1.56 15.60 4.46
C ILE A 6 -0.91 15.44 5.81
N ASN A 7 -1.64 14.85 6.77
CA ASN A 7 -1.17 14.61 8.13
C ASN A 7 -1.32 13.13 8.48
N LYS A 8 -0.20 12.48 8.82
CA LYS A 8 -0.10 11.09 9.31
C LYS A 8 -0.86 10.07 8.46
N LEU A 9 -0.85 10.25 7.14
CA LEU A 9 -1.54 9.34 6.24
C LEU A 9 -0.86 7.97 6.25
N SER A 10 -1.66 6.93 6.48
CA SER A 10 -1.21 5.54 6.45
C SER A 10 -2.20 4.72 5.65
N LYS A 11 -1.68 3.85 4.77
CA LYS A 11 -2.48 2.96 3.93
C LYS A 11 -1.80 1.59 3.90
N TYR A 12 -2.57 0.58 4.30
CA TYR A 12 -2.13 -0.81 4.35
C TYR A 12 -2.99 -1.62 3.38
N PHE A 13 -2.35 -2.52 2.63
CA PHE A 13 -3.02 -3.51 1.78
C PHE A 13 -2.81 -4.89 2.35
N ARG A 14 -3.87 -5.69 2.35
CA ARG A 14 -3.79 -7.09 2.76
C ARG A 14 -3.34 -7.94 1.59
N ILE A 15 -2.17 -8.58 1.73
CA ILE A 15 -1.62 -9.51 0.75
C ILE A 15 -1.90 -10.94 1.21
N TYR A 16 -2.49 -11.73 0.33
CA TYR A 16 -2.71 -13.15 0.57
C TYR A 16 -1.41 -13.92 0.35
N LYS A 17 -0.97 -14.67 1.36
CA LYS A 17 0.25 -15.48 1.28
C LYS A 17 -0.12 -16.87 0.76
N LYS A 18 0.22 -17.18 -0.49
CA LYS A 18 0.07 -18.54 -1.03
C LYS A 18 1.20 -19.42 -0.50
N GLU A 19 0.88 -20.34 0.40
CA GLU A 19 1.78 -21.45 0.71
C GLU A 19 1.85 -22.40 -0.50
N ALA A 20 3.06 -22.73 -0.97
CA ALA A 20 3.25 -23.60 -2.13
C ALA A 20 2.99 -25.08 -1.79
N GLY A 21 2.39 -25.82 -2.72
CA GLY A 21 2.19 -27.27 -2.64
C GLY A 21 0.79 -27.73 -2.23
N ILE A 22 0.58 -29.05 -2.30
CA ILE A 22 -0.72 -29.71 -2.06
C ILE A 22 -1.14 -29.57 -0.58
N CYS A 23 -0.19 -29.70 0.36
CA CYS A 23 -0.44 -29.46 1.79
C CYS A 23 -0.78 -27.99 2.08
N GLY A 24 -0.11 -27.03 1.41
CA GLY A 24 -0.44 -25.61 1.52
C GLY A 24 -1.83 -25.28 0.98
N SER A 25 -2.28 -25.98 -0.06
CA SER A 25 -3.63 -25.82 -0.62
C SER A 25 -4.72 -26.33 0.34
N LEU A 26 -4.55 -27.52 0.93
CA LEU A 26 -5.49 -28.01 1.96
C LEU A 26 -5.48 -27.10 3.20
N LYS A 27 -4.31 -26.70 3.69
CA LYS A 27 -4.19 -25.79 4.84
C LYS A 27 -4.84 -24.44 4.56
N SER A 28 -4.73 -23.92 3.34
CA SER A 28 -5.37 -22.66 2.95
C SER A 28 -6.90 -22.67 2.97
N LEU A 29 -7.52 -23.85 2.79
CA LEU A 29 -8.98 -24.04 2.92
C LEU A 29 -9.46 -23.99 4.37
N PHE A 30 -8.57 -24.27 5.34
CA PHE A 30 -8.87 -24.22 6.77
C PHE A 30 -8.29 -22.97 7.48
N HIS A 31 -7.21 -22.38 6.96
CA HIS A 31 -6.56 -21.19 7.53
C HIS A 31 -5.86 -20.35 6.46
N SER A 32 -6.49 -19.25 6.08
CA SER A 32 -5.93 -18.25 5.15
C SER A 32 -4.95 -17.32 5.86
N GLU A 33 -3.66 -17.39 5.56
CA GLU A 33 -2.68 -16.42 6.07
C GLU A 33 -2.71 -15.13 5.25
N TYR A 34 -3.06 -14.04 5.94
CA TYR A 34 -3.01 -12.70 5.40
C TYR A 34 -1.86 -11.93 6.04
N SER A 35 -1.07 -11.25 5.22
CA SER A 35 -0.04 -10.33 5.70
C SER A 35 -0.43 -8.91 5.31
N ASP A 36 -0.27 -7.97 6.22
CA ASP A 36 -0.44 -6.56 5.90
C ASP A 36 0.84 -6.03 5.26
N SER A 37 0.69 -5.39 4.11
CA SER A 37 1.74 -4.69 3.39
C SER A 37 1.49 -3.19 3.46
N LYS A 38 2.52 -2.44 3.84
CA LYS A 38 2.42 -1.00 4.02
C LYS A 38 2.60 -0.32 2.66
N ALA A 39 1.57 0.35 2.17
CA ALA A 39 1.65 1.17 0.96
C ALA A 39 2.17 2.58 1.28
N VAL A 40 1.68 3.11 2.39
CA VAL A 40 2.06 4.40 2.95
C VAL A 40 2.06 4.24 4.46
N ASP A 41 3.11 4.69 5.15
CA ASP A 41 3.22 4.56 6.60
C ASP A 41 3.54 5.93 7.21
N ASN A 42 2.54 6.53 7.85
CA ASN A 42 2.65 7.77 8.62
C ASN A 42 3.31 8.96 7.88
N ILE A 43 2.92 9.22 6.63
CA ILE A 43 3.46 10.35 5.87
C ILE A 43 2.72 11.65 6.19
N SER A 44 3.45 12.75 6.31
CA SER A 44 2.89 14.09 6.47
C SER A 44 3.63 15.08 5.57
N PHE A 45 2.92 15.81 4.74
CA PHE A 45 3.50 16.80 3.83
C PHE A 45 2.45 17.82 3.38
N GLU A 46 2.93 18.96 2.91
CA GLU A 46 2.11 20.05 2.41
C GLU A 46 2.56 20.38 0.99
N ILE A 47 1.61 20.76 0.14
CA ILE A 47 1.87 21.14 -1.26
C ILE A 47 1.30 22.54 -1.49
N ASP A 48 2.15 23.45 -1.92
CA ASP A 48 1.74 24.78 -2.32
C ASP A 48 1.18 24.80 -3.76
N ARG A 49 0.36 25.81 -4.05
CA ARG A 49 -0.18 25.97 -5.40
C ARG A 49 0.95 26.13 -6.42
N GLY A 50 0.94 25.29 -7.44
CA GLY A 50 1.93 25.31 -8.53
C GLY A 50 3.10 24.35 -8.34
N GLU A 51 3.18 23.64 -7.21
CA GLU A 51 4.16 22.57 -7.02
C GLU A 51 3.69 21.26 -7.68
N LEU A 52 4.61 20.60 -8.37
CA LEU A 52 4.39 19.28 -8.96
C LEU A 52 4.94 18.21 -8.03
N ILE A 53 4.10 17.25 -7.63
CA ILE A 53 4.52 16.07 -6.88
C ILE A 53 4.36 14.81 -7.74
N GLY A 54 5.43 14.01 -7.81
CA GLY A 54 5.43 12.70 -8.45
C GLY A 54 5.36 11.60 -7.41
N LEU A 55 4.40 10.68 -7.55
CA LEU A 55 4.33 9.46 -6.74
C LEU A 55 5.16 8.37 -7.43
N ILE A 56 6.24 7.93 -6.79
CA ILE A 56 7.09 6.83 -7.30
C ILE A 56 6.96 5.64 -6.36
N GLY A 57 6.40 4.54 -6.86
CA GLY A 57 6.28 3.28 -6.12
C GLY A 57 7.40 2.28 -6.46
N PRO A 58 7.74 1.35 -5.55
CA PRO A 58 8.63 0.23 -5.86
C PRO A 58 8.06 -0.64 -7.01
N ARG A 59 8.94 -1.23 -7.83
CA ARG A 59 8.56 -2.09 -8.97
C ARG A 59 7.59 -3.19 -8.52
N GLY A 60 6.32 -3.04 -8.87
CA GLY A 60 5.20 -3.89 -8.43
C GLY A 60 3.91 -3.13 -8.10
N ALA A 61 3.97 -1.80 -7.95
CA ALA A 61 2.79 -0.94 -7.91
C ALA A 61 2.51 -0.42 -9.33
N GLU A 62 1.66 -1.11 -10.07
CA GLU A 62 1.21 -0.66 -11.39
C GLU A 62 0.48 0.69 -11.29
N ASN A 63 1.27 1.74 -11.49
CA ASN A 63 1.00 3.07 -12.05
C ASN A 63 -0.10 3.98 -11.50
N THR A 64 -0.94 3.65 -10.51
CA THR A 64 -1.78 4.70 -9.91
C THR A 64 -2.26 4.38 -8.49
N MET A 65 -1.50 4.82 -7.47
CA MET A 65 -2.08 5.03 -6.15
C MET A 65 -2.69 6.44 -6.11
N LYS A 66 -4.01 6.55 -6.33
CA LYS A 66 -4.73 7.79 -6.03
C LYS A 66 -4.79 7.94 -4.51
N LEU A 67 -4.11 8.96 -3.99
CA LEU A 67 -4.28 9.44 -2.62
C LEU A 67 -5.62 10.18 -2.49
#